data_AF-A0A3C0JDC8-F1
#
_entry.id   AF-A0A3C0JDC8-F1
#
_cell.length_a   1.000
_cell.length_b   1.000
_cell.length_c   1.000
_cell.angle_alpha   90.00
_cell.angle_beta   90.00
_cell.angle_gamma   90.00
#
_symmetry.space_group_name_H-M   'P 1'
#
loop_
_entity.id
_entity.type
_entity.pdbx_description
1 polymer ?
#
loop_
_entity_poly.entity_id
_entity_poly.type
_entity_poly.pdbx_seq_one_letter_code
_entity_poly.pdbx_strand_id
1 'polypeptide(L)' 'MDMLTVDLTDLPEAGIGSRVELWGKQVPVTAVAAHCQSSAYTLLCGLKRVPRDYV' A
#
# COMPACT_ATOMS: atom_id res chain seq x y z
N MET A 1 11.98 7.64 7.99
CA MET A 1 11.83 6.26 7.49
C MET A 1 10.80 6.31 6.39
N ASP A 2 11.20 5.93 5.17
CA ASP A 2 10.57 6.45 3.94
C ASP A 2 10.43 5.40 2.84
N MET A 3 10.91 4.18 3.08
CA MET A 3 10.97 3.12 2.09
C MET A 3 10.49 1.78 2.68
N LEU A 4 9.95 0.94 1.80
CA LEU A 4 9.60 -0.45 2.05
C LEU A 4 10.08 -1.29 0.86
N THR A 5 10.20 -2.60 1.04
CA THR A 5 10.57 -3.54 -0.02
C THR A 5 9.40 -4.46 -0.35
N VAL A 6 9.33 -4.88 -1.60
CA VAL A 6 8.39 -5.88 -2.10
C VAL A 6 9.18 -6.95 -2.85
N ASP A 7 8.69 -8.19 -2.83
CA ASP A 7 9.25 -9.27 -3.62
C ASP A 7 8.67 -9.23 -5.04
N LEU A 8 9.55 -9.21 -6.03
CA LEU A 8 9.21 -9.17 -7.46
C LEU A 8 9.73 -10.40 -8.22
N THR A 9 10.20 -11.43 -7.52
CA THR A 9 10.85 -12.62 -8.12
C THR A 9 10.02 -13.24 -9.25
N ASP A 10 8.70 -13.29 -9.08
CA ASP A 10 7.77 -13.90 -10.05
C ASP A 10 7.11 -12.88 -11.00
N LEU A 11 7.58 -11.63 -11.03
CA LEU A 11 6.99 -10.53 -11.81
C LEU A 11 8.03 -9.90 -12.75
N PRO A 12 8.38 -10.54 -13.88
CA PRO A 12 9.46 -10.10 -14.76
C PRO A 12 9.21 -8.76 -15.47
N GLU A 13 7.94 -8.34 -15.56
CA GLU A 13 7.55 -7.06 -16.16
C GLU A 13 7.56 -5.90 -15.14
N ALA A 14 7.71 -6.19 -13.85
CA ALA A 14 7.77 -5.18 -12.79
C ALA A 14 9.21 -4.70 -12.59
N GLY A 15 9.39 -3.39 -12.38
CA GLY A 15 10.69 -2.79 -12.21
C GLY A 15 10.64 -1.32 -11.79
N ILE A 16 11.68 -0.57 -12.14
CA ILE A 16 11.78 0.85 -11.78
C ILE A 16 10.64 1.64 -12.44
N GLY A 17 9.91 2.41 -11.63
CA GLY A 17 8.77 3.21 -12.09
C GLY A 17 7.44 2.45 -12.16
N SER A 18 7.43 1.13 -11.89
CA SER A 18 6.17 0.38 -11.78
C SER A 18 5.30 0.94 -10.66
N ARG A 19 4.01 1.13 -10.94
CA ARG A 19 3.03 1.62 -9.96
C ARG A 19 2.75 0.52 -8.93
N VAL A 20 2.76 0.91 -7.65
CA VAL A 20 2.41 0.03 -6.53
C VAL A 20 1.14 0.55 -5.86
N GLU A 21 0.18 -0.35 -5.62
CA GLU A 21 -1.02 -0.08 -4.84
C GLU A 21 -0.91 -0.81 -3.49
N LEU A 22 -0.69 -0.07 -2.40
CA LEU A 22 -0.59 -0.66 -1.05
C LEU A 22 -1.95 -1.06 -0.50
N TRP A 23 -2.98 -0.25 -0.77
CA TRP A 23 -4.38 -0.53 -0.56
C TRP A 23 -5.21 0.36 -1.49
N GLY A 24 -6.40 -0.10 -1.90
CA GLY A 24 -7.25 0.61 -2.84
C GLY A 24 -8.31 -0.29 -3.47
N LYS A 25 -8.49 -0.14 -4.79
CA LYS A 25 -9.50 -0.86 -5.58
C LYS A 25 -9.17 -2.34 -5.75
N GLN A 26 -7.89 -2.68 -5.90
CA GLN A 26 -7.43 -4.06 -6.12
C GLN A 26 -7.06 -4.74 -4.80
N VAL A 27 -6.55 -3.96 -3.84
CA VAL A 27 -6.12 -4.47 -2.54
C VAL A 27 -6.98 -3.88 -1.42
N PRO A 28 -7.96 -4.63 -0.88
CA PRO A 28 -8.81 -4.11 0.19
C PRO A 28 -8.00 -3.75 1.44
N VAL A 29 -8.17 -2.53 1.95
CA VAL A 29 -7.46 -2.07 3.16
C VAL A 29 -7.76 -2.94 4.40
N THR A 30 -8.92 -3.57 4.45
CA THR A 30 -9.30 -4.50 5.52
C THR A 30 -8.47 -5.78 5.52
N ALA A 31 -8.14 -6.31 4.33
CA ALA A 31 -7.26 -7.47 4.21
C ALA A 31 -5.83 -7.13 4.69
N VAL A 32 -5.32 -5.97 4.28
CA VAL A 32 -4.02 -5.46 4.73
C VAL A 32 -4.01 -5.29 6.25
N ALA A 33 -5.05 -4.67 6.83
CA ALA A 33 -5.16 -4.47 8.26
C ALA A 33 -5.13 -5.79 9.05
N ALA A 34 -5.81 -6.83 8.55
CA ALA A 34 -5.80 -8.15 9.17
C ALA A 34 -4.37 -8.75 9.21
N HIS A 35 -3.60 -8.62 8.13
CA HIS A 35 -2.20 -9.05 8.10
C HIS A 35 -1.28 -8.21 9.00
N CYS A 36 -1.59 -6.93 9.19
CA CYS A 36 -0.87 -6.04 10.09
C CYS A 36 -1.32 -6.15 11.56
N GLN A 37 -2.22 -7.08 11.91
CA GLN A 37 -2.82 -7.21 13.24
C GLN A 37 -3.40 -5.87 13.74
N SER A 38 -4.02 -5.12 12.83
CA SER A 38 -4.56 -3.78 13.06
C SER A 38 -5.96 -3.63 12.49
N SER A 39 -6.50 -2.40 12.55
CA SER A 39 -7.79 -2.07 11.96
C SER A 39 -7.64 -1.20 10.71
N ALA A 40 -8.59 -1.31 9.78
CA ALA A 40 -8.63 -0.43 8.62
C ALA A 40 -8.70 1.05 9.04
N TYR A 41 -9.39 1.35 10.14
CA TYR A 41 -9.46 2.69 10.71
C TYR A 41 -8.07 3.22 11.10
N THR A 42 -7.27 2.40 11.79
CA THR A 42 -5.90 2.77 12.21
C THR A 42 -5.02 3.06 10.99
N LEU A 43 -5.11 2.25 9.93
CA LEU A 43 -4.33 2.48 8.70
C LEU A 43 -4.75 3.78 8.00
N LEU A 44 -6.06 3.99 7.82
CA LEU A 44 -6.59 5.16 7.11
C LEU A 44 -6.36 6.46 7.90
N CYS A 45 -6.63 6.47 9.20
CA CYS A 45 -6.41 7.63 10.07
C CYS A 45 -4.93 7.85 10.41
N GLY A 46 -4.09 6.83 10.25
CA GLY A 46 -2.65 6.92 10.43
C GLY A 46 -1.90 7.59 9.26
N LEU A 47 -2.61 7.95 8.17
CA LEU A 47 -2.02 8.54 6.98
C LEU A 47 -1.36 9.89 7.27
N LYS A 48 -0.08 10.01 6.95
CA LYS A 48 0.72 11.23 7.14
C LYS A 48 1.58 11.48 5.91
N ARG A 49 2.01 12.74 5.71
CA ARG A 49 3.00 13.22 4.71
C ARG A 49 2.61 13.10 3.23
N VAL A 50 1.85 12.10 2.81
CA VAL A 50 1.49 11.89 1.40
C VAL A 50 0.46 12.92 0.91
N PRO A 51 0.51 13.35 -0.37
CA PRO A 51 -0.50 14.21 -0.97
C PRO A 51 -1.85 13.49 -1.08
N ARG A 52 -2.93 14.26 -1.06
CA ARG A 52 -4.30 13.78 -1.25
C ARG A 52 -4.86 14.40 -2.52
N ASP A 53 -5.18 13.55 -3.48
CA ASP A 53 -5.76 13.94 -4.75
C ASP A 53 -7.28 13.68 -4.71
N TYR A 54 -8.06 14.72 -4.98
CA TYR A 54 -9.52 14.70 -4.97
C TYR A 54 -9.99 15.10 -6.37
N VAL A 55 -9.92 14.15 -7.30
CA VAL A 55 -10.42 14.29 -8.67
C VAL A 55 -11.94 14.17 -8.69
#